data_AF-A0A7L5ASR1-F1
#
_entry.id   AF-A0A7L5ASR1-F1
#
_cell.length_a   1.000
_cell.length_b   1.000
_cell.length_c   1.000
_cell.angle_alpha   90.00
_cell.angle_beta   90.00
_cell.angle_gamma   90.00
#
_symmetry.space_group_name_H-M   'P 1'
#
loop_
_entity.id
_entity.type
_entity.pdbx_description
1 polymer ?
#
loop_
_entity_poly.entity_id
_entity_poly.type
_entity_poly.pdbx_seq_one_letter_code
_entity_poly.pdbx_strand_id
1 'polypeptide(L)'
;MATTGATTADSRSPFDDYFLDAEQLRTVEQARIQLTTQCMAGKGFEYSEDINETMSGVSDSTAGLDGATWGPIDLDQARRNGYHAEPEEDSGAPGAATSSAEQQPGYIDALVNDENTGCDDLAYAELGYDDEWYSQIATYDTARATANESAVADPEAVQLFADWSACMSRKGYDADDPRSLASKYLDGSQGTPSAEERETAVADAECKADTSFATTLTGVINRYETQAVTDNQATMDTIKRLSSQIYERAQEVLGS
;
A
#
# COMPACT_ATOMS: atom_id res chain seq x y z
N MET A 1 9.51 30.64 19.26
CA MET A 1 10.14 29.30 19.34
C MET A 1 9.25 28.40 18.52
N ALA A 2 9.72 28.03 17.33
CA ALA A 2 8.96 27.16 16.43
C ALA A 2 9.04 25.74 16.98
N THR A 3 7.90 25.22 17.44
CA THR A 3 7.74 23.81 17.74
C THR A 3 7.65 23.10 16.39
N THR A 4 8.77 22.52 15.95
CA THR A 4 8.77 21.48 14.93
C THR A 4 7.86 20.36 15.40
N GLY A 5 6.65 20.31 14.85
CA GLY A 5 5.75 19.16 15.01
C GLY A 5 6.46 17.93 14.46
N ALA A 6 6.53 16.88 15.26
CA ALA A 6 6.97 15.58 14.79
C ALA A 6 5.99 15.15 13.69
N THR A 7 6.48 15.09 12.46
CA THR A 7 5.75 14.55 11.32
C THR A 7 5.42 13.09 11.65
N THR A 8 4.14 12.76 11.79
CA THR A 8 3.62 11.39 11.91
C THR A 8 3.82 10.55 10.64
N ALA A 9 4.68 11.01 9.72
CA ALA A 9 5.02 10.38 8.46
C ALA A 9 6.20 9.39 8.57
N ASP A 10 6.78 9.21 9.77
CA ASP A 10 8.05 8.49 9.96
C ASP A 10 7.93 7.21 10.82
N SER A 11 6.71 6.77 11.13
CA SER A 11 6.52 5.50 11.84
C SER A 11 6.37 4.36 10.84
N ARG A 12 7.48 3.66 10.62
CA ARG A 12 7.52 2.39 9.88
C ARG A 12 6.70 1.32 10.61
N SER A 13 6.02 0.45 9.86
CA SER A 13 5.32 -0.69 10.47
C SER A 13 6.34 -1.69 11.03
N PRO A 14 6.11 -2.31 12.20
CA PRO A 14 6.93 -3.41 12.71
C PRO A 14 7.00 -4.63 11.78
N PHE A 15 6.05 -4.78 10.85
CA PHE A 15 6.08 -5.84 9.85
C PHE A 15 7.17 -5.62 8.79
N ASP A 16 7.54 -4.38 8.50
CA ASP A 16 8.44 -4.02 7.38
C ASP A 16 9.87 -4.54 7.56
N ASP A 17 10.25 -4.91 8.79
CA ASP A 17 11.57 -5.49 9.10
C ASP A 17 11.77 -6.92 8.55
N TYR A 18 10.71 -7.51 8.00
CA TYR A 18 10.68 -8.90 7.51
C TYR A 18 10.47 -9.01 5.99
N PHE A 19 10.25 -7.89 5.30
CA PHE A 19 10.09 -7.83 3.84
C PHE A 19 11.32 -7.18 3.19
N LEU A 20 11.39 -7.27 1.86
CA LEU A 20 12.39 -6.56 1.07
C LEU A 20 12.15 -5.05 1.14
N ASP A 21 13.23 -4.27 1.17
CA ASP A 21 13.15 -2.83 0.97
C ASP A 21 12.88 -2.48 -0.52
N ALA A 22 12.64 -1.20 -0.80
CA ALA A 22 12.32 -0.75 -2.15
C ALA A 22 13.43 -1.00 -3.18
N GLU A 23 14.70 -0.96 -2.78
CA GLU A 23 15.84 -1.21 -3.69
C GLU A 23 15.96 -2.71 -4.01
N GLN A 24 15.80 -3.54 -2.99
CA GLN A 24 15.77 -4.99 -3.13
C GLN A 24 14.58 -5.44 -3.98
N LEU A 25 13.38 -4.92 -3.71
CA LEU A 25 12.19 -5.24 -4.49
C LEU A 25 12.35 -4.79 -5.95
N ARG A 26 12.92 -3.61 -6.20
CA ARG A 26 13.23 -3.17 -7.57
C ARG A 26 14.13 -4.16 -8.31
N THR A 27 15.11 -4.74 -7.61
CA THR A 27 15.98 -5.77 -8.19
C THR A 27 15.20 -7.04 -8.54
N VAL A 28 14.30 -7.47 -7.65
CA VAL A 28 13.42 -8.62 -7.89
C VAL A 28 12.51 -8.39 -9.10
N GLU A 29 11.88 -7.22 -9.19
CA GLU A 29 11.02 -6.87 -10.32
C GLU A 29 11.80 -6.77 -11.64
N GLN A 30 13.03 -6.24 -11.63
CA GLN A 30 13.89 -6.25 -12.81
C GLN A 30 14.20 -7.66 -13.29
N ALA A 31 14.50 -8.57 -12.37
CA ALA A 31 14.75 -9.98 -12.70
C ALA A 31 13.49 -10.65 -13.25
N ARG A 32 12.32 -10.42 -12.63
CA ARG A 32 11.01 -10.90 -13.10
C ARG A 32 10.75 -10.43 -14.53
N ILE A 33 10.82 -9.12 -14.79
CA ILE A 33 10.60 -8.55 -16.13
C ILE A 33 11.54 -9.18 -17.16
N GLN A 34 12.80 -9.42 -16.82
CA GLN A 34 13.75 -10.09 -17.70
C GLN A 34 13.33 -11.53 -18.04
N LEU A 35 12.93 -12.32 -17.04
CA LEU A 35 12.46 -13.71 -17.24
C LEU A 35 11.16 -13.75 -18.07
N THR A 36 10.19 -12.90 -17.73
CA THR A 36 8.92 -12.78 -18.46
C THR A 36 9.16 -12.40 -19.92
N THR A 37 10.05 -11.43 -20.17
CA THR A 37 10.45 -11.03 -21.54
C THR A 37 11.01 -12.20 -22.34
N GLN A 38 11.91 -12.98 -21.74
CA GLN A 38 12.52 -14.14 -22.40
C GLN A 38 11.50 -15.23 -22.73
N CYS A 39 10.61 -15.53 -21.78
CA CYS A 39 9.55 -16.52 -21.97
C CYS A 39 8.55 -16.08 -23.07
N MET A 40 8.09 -14.82 -23.03
CA MET A 40 7.14 -14.28 -24.00
C MET A 40 7.73 -14.27 -25.42
N ALA A 41 9.01 -13.88 -25.56
CA ALA A 41 9.73 -13.98 -26.83
C ALA A 41 9.78 -15.43 -27.35
N GLY A 42 9.96 -16.41 -26.46
CA GLY A 42 9.90 -17.83 -26.81
C GLY A 42 8.52 -18.29 -27.29
N LYS A 43 7.45 -17.67 -26.81
CA LYS A 43 6.06 -17.88 -27.26
C LYS A 43 5.68 -17.04 -28.48
N GLY A 44 6.59 -16.21 -29.00
CA GLY A 44 6.38 -15.38 -30.18
C GLY A 44 5.72 -14.02 -29.91
N PHE A 45 5.65 -13.61 -28.65
CA PHE A 45 5.11 -12.33 -28.22
C PHE A 45 6.22 -11.37 -27.81
N GLU A 46 6.04 -10.08 -28.10
CA GLU A 46 6.87 -9.01 -27.55
C GLU A 46 6.28 -8.58 -26.20
N TYR A 47 7.11 -8.49 -25.18
CA TYR A 47 6.72 -8.05 -23.85
C TYR A 47 7.66 -6.94 -23.37
N SER A 48 7.08 -5.91 -22.76
CA SER A 48 7.78 -4.78 -22.18
C SER A 48 6.96 -4.24 -21.03
N GLU A 49 7.62 -3.95 -19.92
CA GLU A 49 7.01 -3.33 -18.74
C GLU A 49 7.94 -2.20 -18.25
N ASP A 50 7.38 -1.06 -17.86
CA ASP A 50 8.16 0.04 -17.28
C ASP A 50 8.31 -0.18 -15.78
N ILE A 51 9.53 -0.53 -15.35
CA ILE A 51 9.86 -0.73 -13.94
C ILE A 51 9.54 0.48 -13.06
N ASN A 52 9.56 1.71 -13.59
CA ASN A 52 9.23 2.89 -12.77
C ASN A 52 7.74 2.97 -12.49
N GLU A 53 6.90 2.56 -13.43
CA GLU A 53 5.46 2.44 -13.24
C GLU A 53 5.15 1.28 -12.28
N THR A 54 5.80 0.13 -12.43
CA THR A 54 5.64 -1.00 -11.50
C THR A 54 6.03 -0.62 -10.06
N MET A 55 7.09 0.18 -9.91
CA MET A 55 7.59 0.58 -8.59
C MET A 55 6.88 1.81 -8.01
N SER A 56 6.05 2.53 -8.75
CA SER A 56 5.39 3.76 -8.24
C SER A 56 4.40 3.47 -7.11
N GLY A 57 3.80 2.27 -7.11
CA GLY A 57 2.90 1.80 -6.05
C GLY A 57 3.60 1.23 -4.82
N VAL A 58 4.93 1.04 -4.86
CA VAL A 58 5.71 0.55 -3.73
C VAL A 58 6.01 1.72 -2.79
N SER A 59 5.01 2.13 -1.99
CA SER A 59 5.23 3.15 -0.94
C SER A 59 5.83 2.52 0.31
N ASP A 60 6.64 3.29 1.04
CA ASP A 60 7.00 2.95 2.43
C ASP A 60 5.71 2.76 3.23
N SER A 61 5.51 1.55 3.78
CA SER A 61 4.33 1.21 4.56
C SER A 61 4.31 2.03 5.84
N THR A 62 3.73 3.22 5.78
CA THR A 62 3.43 3.99 6.99
C THR A 62 2.53 3.14 7.88
N ALA A 63 2.79 3.14 9.20
CA ALA A 63 2.02 2.39 10.18
C ALA A 63 0.54 2.81 10.18
N GLY A 64 -0.23 2.15 9.32
CA GLY A 64 -1.68 2.06 9.29
C GLY A 64 -2.46 3.37 9.15
N LEU A 65 -1.86 4.47 8.70
CA LEU A 65 -2.56 5.75 8.45
C LEU A 65 -2.58 6.12 6.97
N ASP A 66 -3.01 5.20 6.12
CA ASP A 66 -3.20 5.51 4.71
C ASP A 66 -4.41 6.45 4.51
N GLY A 67 -4.30 7.34 3.51
CA GLY A 67 -5.34 8.32 3.21
C GLY A 67 -6.64 7.70 2.69
N ALA A 68 -6.59 6.50 2.12
CA ALA A 68 -7.78 5.81 1.62
C ALA A 68 -8.67 5.31 2.77
N THR A 69 -8.06 4.86 3.87
CA THR A 69 -8.76 4.42 5.07
C THR A 69 -9.12 5.60 5.95
N TRP A 70 -8.15 6.47 6.27
CA TRP A 70 -8.32 7.46 7.34
C TRP A 70 -8.65 8.84 6.82
N GLY A 71 -8.58 9.10 5.52
CA GLY A 71 -8.73 10.44 4.97
C GLY A 71 -7.51 11.33 5.23
N PRO A 72 -7.60 12.63 4.92
CA PRO A 72 -6.47 13.55 4.97
C PRO A 72 -6.01 13.79 6.41
N ILE A 73 -4.71 13.71 6.66
CA ILE A 73 -4.08 14.18 7.92
C ILE A 73 -3.43 15.55 7.71
N ASP A 74 -2.90 15.80 6.51
CA ASP A 74 -2.23 17.05 6.15
C ASP A 74 -3.24 18.11 5.68
N LEU A 75 -3.14 19.32 6.23
CA LEU A 75 -4.06 20.41 5.93
C LEU A 75 -3.93 20.93 4.49
N ASP A 76 -2.73 20.91 3.94
CA ASP A 76 -2.50 21.44 2.60
C ASP A 76 -2.95 20.45 1.54
N GLN A 77 -2.75 19.15 1.75
CA GLN A 77 -3.38 18.09 0.94
C GLN A 77 -4.90 18.16 1.04
N ALA A 78 -5.48 18.35 2.24
CA ALA A 78 -6.93 18.49 2.41
C ALA A 78 -7.51 19.66 1.61
N ARG A 79 -6.82 20.81 1.62
CA ARG A 79 -7.20 22.01 0.85
C ARG A 79 -7.12 21.79 -0.65
N ARG A 80 -6.08 21.09 -1.12
CA ARG A 80 -5.83 20.88 -2.55
C ARG A 80 -6.69 19.76 -3.12
N ASN A 81 -6.74 18.63 -2.44
CA ASN A 81 -7.20 17.36 -3.01
C ASN A 81 -8.40 16.76 -2.27
N GLY A 82 -8.86 17.36 -1.17
CA GLY A 82 -9.97 16.79 -0.41
C GLY A 82 -9.56 15.43 0.16
N TYR A 83 -10.35 14.40 -0.10
CA TYR A 83 -10.04 13.02 0.28
C TYR A 83 -9.24 12.26 -0.79
N HIS A 84 -9.08 12.84 -1.98
CA HIS A 84 -8.33 12.19 -3.07
C HIS A 84 -6.84 12.17 -2.73
N ALA A 85 -6.16 11.13 -3.22
CA ALA A 85 -4.70 11.12 -3.27
C ALA A 85 -4.21 12.37 -4.02
N GLU A 86 -2.98 12.82 -3.72
CA GLU A 86 -2.38 13.82 -4.60
C GLU A 86 -2.35 13.24 -6.01
N PRO A 87 -2.83 13.96 -7.04
CA PRO A 87 -2.63 13.50 -8.41
C PRO A 87 -1.13 13.30 -8.55
N GLU A 88 -0.71 12.09 -8.92
CA GLU A 88 0.66 11.87 -9.34
C GLU A 88 1.00 12.99 -10.32
N GLU A 89 2.08 13.75 -10.06
CA GLU A 89 2.51 14.77 -11.00
C GLU A 89 2.54 14.09 -12.35
N ASP A 90 1.79 14.64 -13.32
CA ASP A 90 1.66 14.13 -14.68
C ASP A 90 3.06 13.96 -15.28
N SER A 91 3.70 12.83 -15.00
CA SER A 91 4.69 12.24 -15.85
C SER A 91 3.87 11.92 -17.07
N GLY A 92 3.84 12.86 -18.02
CA GLY A 92 3.12 12.79 -19.27
C GLY A 92 3.63 11.64 -20.13
N ALA A 93 3.47 10.42 -19.63
CA ALA A 93 3.45 9.20 -20.37
C ALA A 93 2.08 9.18 -21.03
N PRO A 94 2.01 9.05 -22.37
CA PRO A 94 0.76 8.75 -23.02
C PRO A 94 0.21 7.50 -22.35
N GLY A 95 -0.92 7.62 -21.65
CA GLY A 95 -1.63 6.49 -21.06
C GLY A 95 -1.64 5.38 -22.09
N ALA A 96 -1.10 4.22 -21.68
CA ALA A 96 -0.80 3.11 -22.54
C ALA A 96 -1.92 2.94 -23.57
N ALA A 97 -1.58 3.23 -24.83
CA ALA A 97 -2.13 2.40 -25.87
C ALA A 97 -1.77 0.99 -25.40
N THR A 98 -2.76 0.24 -24.90
CA THR A 98 -2.63 -1.20 -24.70
C THR A 98 -1.87 -1.69 -25.91
N SER A 99 -0.64 -2.13 -25.67
CA SER A 99 0.32 -2.20 -26.76
C SER A 99 -0.30 -3.09 -27.84
N SER A 100 -0.06 -2.82 -29.12
CA SER A 100 -0.62 -3.67 -30.18
C SER A 100 -0.27 -5.15 -30.00
N ALA A 101 0.74 -5.47 -29.17
CA ALA A 101 1.09 -6.81 -28.72
C ALA A 101 0.07 -7.42 -27.75
N GLU A 102 -0.42 -6.69 -26.74
CA GLU A 102 -1.45 -7.17 -25.80
C GLU A 102 -2.78 -7.51 -26.48
N GLN A 103 -3.06 -6.87 -27.62
CA GLN A 103 -4.26 -7.10 -28.42
C GLN A 103 -4.17 -8.38 -29.27
N GLN A 104 -3.00 -9.04 -29.31
CA GLN A 104 -2.82 -10.28 -30.07
C GLN A 104 -3.56 -11.44 -29.39
N PRO A 105 -4.30 -12.27 -30.15
CA PRO A 105 -4.95 -13.45 -29.59
C PRO A 105 -3.94 -14.38 -28.89
N GLY A 106 -4.26 -14.79 -27.66
CA GLY A 106 -3.40 -15.67 -26.87
C GLY A 106 -2.27 -14.97 -26.11
N TYR A 107 -2.11 -13.64 -26.24
CA TYR A 107 -1.10 -12.90 -25.50
C TYR A 107 -1.30 -13.02 -23.98
N ILE A 108 -2.52 -12.74 -23.51
CA ILE A 108 -2.85 -12.79 -22.08
C ILE A 108 -2.67 -14.21 -21.54
N ASP A 109 -3.19 -15.21 -22.22
CA ASP A 109 -3.03 -16.64 -21.85
C ASP A 109 -1.55 -17.08 -21.78
N ALA A 110 -0.71 -16.52 -22.66
CA ALA A 110 0.73 -16.74 -22.63
C ALA A 110 1.44 -16.03 -21.46
N LEU A 111 0.91 -14.88 -21.02
CA LEU A 111 1.46 -14.08 -19.93
C LEU A 111 1.03 -14.60 -18.56
N VAL A 112 -0.27 -14.81 -18.34
CA VAL A 112 -0.89 -15.29 -17.09
C VAL A 112 -2.09 -16.18 -17.44
N ASN A 113 -2.25 -17.31 -16.75
CA ASN A 113 -3.41 -18.19 -16.91
C ASN A 113 -3.81 -18.90 -15.61
N ASP A 114 -5.02 -19.46 -15.59
CA ASP A 114 -5.58 -20.14 -14.41
C ASP A 114 -4.82 -21.42 -14.03
N GLU A 115 -4.00 -21.97 -14.94
CA GLU A 115 -3.13 -23.10 -14.69
C GLU A 115 -1.77 -22.72 -14.08
N ASN A 116 -1.49 -21.43 -13.86
CA ASN A 116 -0.20 -20.88 -13.40
C ASN A 116 0.99 -21.32 -14.28
N THR A 117 0.77 -21.37 -15.59
CA THR A 117 1.78 -21.72 -16.60
C THR A 117 2.10 -20.54 -17.53
N GLY A 118 1.58 -19.36 -17.21
CA GLY A 118 1.91 -18.11 -17.90
C GLY A 118 3.37 -17.74 -17.70
N CYS A 119 3.91 -16.92 -18.59
CA CYS A 119 5.30 -16.48 -18.49
C CYS A 119 5.60 -15.71 -17.21
N ASP A 120 4.64 -14.96 -16.69
CA ASP A 120 4.80 -14.24 -15.43
C ASP A 120 4.78 -15.20 -14.23
N ASP A 121 3.86 -16.17 -14.23
CA ASP A 121 3.79 -17.23 -13.21
C ASP A 121 5.10 -18.03 -13.14
N LEU A 122 5.66 -18.38 -14.32
CA LEU A 122 6.93 -19.08 -14.43
C LEU A 122 8.10 -18.23 -13.94
N ALA A 123 8.09 -16.91 -14.20
CA ALA A 123 9.12 -16.00 -13.70
C ALA A 123 9.10 -15.92 -12.16
N TYR A 124 7.92 -15.77 -11.56
CA TYR A 124 7.76 -15.81 -10.10
C TYR A 124 8.21 -17.16 -9.51
N ALA A 125 7.83 -18.27 -10.14
CA ALA A 125 8.26 -19.60 -9.69
C ALA A 125 9.79 -19.78 -9.77
N GLU A 126 10.45 -19.26 -10.81
CA GLU A 126 11.91 -19.31 -10.96
C GLU A 126 12.63 -18.44 -9.92
N LEU A 127 12.05 -17.29 -9.55
CA LEU A 127 12.50 -16.47 -8.42
C LEU A 127 12.22 -17.14 -7.06
N GLY A 128 11.37 -18.16 -7.02
CA GLY A 128 11.09 -18.97 -5.84
C GLY A 128 9.93 -18.48 -4.98
N TYR A 129 8.96 -17.80 -5.60
CA TYR A 129 7.64 -17.62 -5.03
C TYR A 129 6.88 -18.95 -5.14
N ASP A 130 6.90 -19.74 -4.08
CA ASP A 130 6.30 -21.08 -4.03
C ASP A 130 5.15 -21.17 -3.02
N ASP A 131 4.55 -22.36 -2.91
CA ASP A 131 3.45 -22.63 -1.97
C ASP A 131 3.81 -22.29 -0.52
N GLU A 132 5.08 -22.46 -0.12
CA GLU A 132 5.54 -22.10 1.22
C GLU A 132 5.45 -20.59 1.40
N TRP A 133 6.00 -19.81 0.47
CA TRP A 133 5.92 -18.35 0.48
C TRP A 133 4.47 -17.85 0.58
N TYR A 134 3.60 -18.27 -0.36
CA TYR A 134 2.21 -17.81 -0.39
C TYR A 134 1.44 -18.22 0.88
N SER A 135 1.72 -19.39 1.46
CA SER A 135 1.09 -19.80 2.73
C SER A 135 1.47 -18.90 3.91
N GLN A 136 2.72 -18.41 3.93
CA GLN A 136 3.16 -17.48 4.98
C GLN A 136 2.57 -16.10 4.79
N ILE A 137 2.48 -15.62 3.54
CA ILE A 137 1.82 -14.35 3.22
C ILE A 137 0.34 -14.38 3.65
N ALA A 138 -0.40 -15.44 3.35
CA ALA A 138 -1.79 -15.58 3.81
C ALA A 138 -1.94 -15.55 5.34
N THR A 139 -0.97 -16.12 6.06
CA THR A 139 -0.93 -16.09 7.53
C THR A 139 -0.62 -14.68 8.04
N TYR A 140 0.36 -14.01 7.43
CA TYR A 140 0.70 -12.61 7.71
C TYR A 140 -0.48 -11.67 7.46
N ASP A 141 -1.18 -11.79 6.33
CA ASP A 141 -2.33 -10.95 5.99
C ASP A 141 -3.44 -11.09 7.04
N THR A 142 -3.69 -12.33 7.48
CA THR A 142 -4.65 -12.61 8.56
C THR A 142 -4.21 -11.97 9.88
N ALA A 143 -2.93 -12.07 10.24
CA ALA A 143 -2.38 -11.47 11.46
C ALA A 143 -2.45 -9.94 11.42
N ARG A 144 -2.09 -9.32 10.29
CA ARG A 144 -2.17 -7.87 10.07
C ARG A 144 -3.62 -7.37 10.14
N ALA A 145 -4.56 -8.05 9.48
CA ALA A 145 -5.98 -7.71 9.54
C ALA A 145 -6.51 -7.77 10.98
N THR A 146 -6.19 -8.85 11.71
CA THR A 146 -6.58 -9.01 13.12
C THR A 146 -5.98 -7.92 14.02
N ALA A 147 -4.72 -7.55 13.80
CA ALA A 147 -4.05 -6.48 14.54
C ALA A 147 -4.74 -5.13 14.31
N ASN A 148 -5.06 -4.81 13.05
CA ASN A 148 -5.78 -3.60 12.69
C ASN A 148 -7.18 -3.56 13.32
N GLU A 149 -7.96 -4.64 13.22
CA GLU A 149 -9.28 -4.75 13.86
C GLU A 149 -9.20 -4.54 15.38
N SER A 150 -8.17 -5.09 16.01
CA SER A 150 -7.95 -4.92 17.45
C SER A 150 -7.54 -3.49 17.80
N ALA A 151 -6.72 -2.85 16.98
CA ALA A 151 -6.29 -1.46 17.17
C ALA A 151 -7.48 -0.48 17.08
N VAL A 152 -8.37 -0.64 16.10
CA VAL A 152 -9.53 0.25 15.95
C VAL A 152 -10.61 0.00 17.02
N ALA A 153 -10.62 -1.17 17.65
CA ALA A 153 -11.49 -1.51 18.77
C ALA A 153 -10.89 -1.16 20.15
N ASP A 154 -9.63 -0.73 20.19
CA ASP A 154 -8.94 -0.37 21.44
C ASP A 154 -9.67 0.82 22.12
N PRO A 155 -9.88 0.79 23.44
CA PRO A 155 -10.54 1.89 24.16
C PRO A 155 -9.89 3.27 23.92
N GLU A 156 -8.58 3.32 23.72
CA GLU A 156 -7.82 4.53 23.40
C GLU A 156 -8.19 5.08 22.00
N ALA A 157 -8.29 4.21 21.00
CA ALA A 157 -8.73 4.57 19.65
C ALA A 157 -10.22 4.98 19.63
N VAL A 158 -11.08 4.24 20.34
CA VAL A 158 -12.51 4.56 20.46
C VAL A 158 -12.72 5.93 21.10
N GLN A 159 -11.97 6.26 22.16
CA GLN A 159 -12.04 7.58 22.78
C GLN A 159 -11.53 8.67 21.83
N LEU A 160 -10.44 8.41 21.10
CA LEU A 160 -9.92 9.33 20.10
C LEU A 160 -10.96 9.64 19.01
N PHE A 161 -11.70 8.63 18.53
CA PHE A 161 -12.76 8.81 17.54
C PHE A 161 -13.91 9.66 18.09
N ALA A 162 -14.29 9.45 19.36
CA ALA A 162 -15.29 10.28 20.02
C ALA A 162 -14.84 11.74 20.17
N ASP A 163 -13.58 11.98 20.53
CA ASP A 163 -13.02 13.33 20.66
C ASP A 163 -12.97 14.06 19.31
N TRP A 164 -12.57 13.35 18.25
CA TRP A 164 -12.58 13.85 16.87
C TRP A 164 -14.00 14.16 16.40
N SER A 165 -14.95 13.26 16.62
CA SER A 165 -16.37 13.44 16.26
C SER A 165 -16.98 14.66 16.97
N ALA A 166 -16.66 14.86 18.25
CA ALA A 166 -17.07 16.05 18.98
C ALA A 166 -16.48 17.34 18.39
N CYS A 167 -15.26 17.30 17.84
CA CYS A 167 -14.69 18.42 17.10
C CYS A 167 -15.45 18.69 15.79
N MET A 168 -15.70 17.65 15.00
CA MET A 168 -16.44 17.74 13.74
C MET A 168 -17.85 18.30 13.96
N SER A 169 -18.54 17.84 15.01
CA SER A 169 -19.85 18.34 15.41
C SER A 169 -19.85 19.85 15.71
N ARG A 170 -18.81 20.38 16.39
CA ARG A 170 -18.69 21.82 16.64
C ARG A 170 -18.47 22.63 15.36
N LYS A 171 -17.88 22.01 14.34
CA LYS A 171 -17.71 22.60 13.00
C LYS A 171 -18.93 22.41 12.09
N GLY A 172 -19.97 21.71 12.56
CA GLY A 172 -21.24 21.52 11.85
C GLY A 172 -21.33 20.25 11.01
N TYR A 173 -20.41 19.30 11.20
CA TYR A 173 -20.40 18.01 10.50
C TYR A 173 -20.91 16.88 11.41
N ASP A 174 -21.71 15.99 10.84
CA ASP A 174 -22.21 14.79 11.50
C ASP A 174 -21.40 13.58 11.02
N ALA A 175 -20.43 13.16 11.83
CA ALA A 175 -19.56 12.04 11.53
C ALA A 175 -19.05 11.41 12.84
N ASP A 176 -19.32 10.12 13.02
CA ASP A 176 -18.90 9.36 14.21
C ASP A 176 -17.54 8.66 14.01
N ASP A 177 -17.13 8.48 12.75
CA ASP A 177 -15.92 7.76 12.37
C ASP A 177 -15.26 8.46 11.17
N PRO A 178 -13.97 8.85 11.25
CA PRO A 178 -13.27 9.49 10.14
C PRO A 178 -13.23 8.62 8.87
N ARG A 179 -13.23 7.29 9.01
CA ARG A 179 -13.24 6.35 7.87
C ARG A 179 -14.52 6.43 7.05
N SER A 180 -15.63 6.82 7.69
CA SER A 180 -16.90 7.02 7.00
C SER A 180 -16.85 8.20 6.02
N LEU A 181 -16.04 9.22 6.31
CA LEU A 181 -15.84 10.34 5.40
C LEU A 181 -14.95 9.95 4.24
N ALA A 182 -13.86 9.22 4.49
CA ALA A 182 -13.01 8.69 3.43
C ALA A 182 -13.82 7.79 2.48
N SER A 183 -14.59 6.84 3.02
CA SER A 183 -15.49 6.00 2.22
C SER A 183 -16.51 6.81 1.43
N LYS A 184 -17.16 7.82 2.03
CA LYS A 184 -18.16 8.68 1.36
C LYS A 184 -17.59 9.41 0.15
N TYR A 185 -16.39 9.97 0.26
CA TYR A 185 -15.82 10.84 -0.78
C TYR A 185 -14.97 10.09 -1.81
N LEU A 186 -14.48 8.89 -1.48
CA LEU A 186 -13.72 8.04 -2.41
C LEU A 186 -14.62 7.09 -3.23
N ASP A 187 -15.80 6.70 -2.72
CA ASP A 187 -16.71 5.80 -3.43
C ASP A 187 -17.18 6.39 -4.78
N GLY A 188 -16.92 5.67 -5.87
CA GLY A 188 -17.25 6.09 -7.24
C GLY A 188 -16.57 7.38 -7.69
N SER A 189 -15.54 7.84 -6.97
CA SER A 189 -14.91 9.13 -7.22
C SER A 189 -14.13 9.12 -8.54
N GLN A 190 -14.49 10.06 -9.41
CA GLN A 190 -13.81 10.34 -10.68
C GLN A 190 -13.78 11.86 -10.85
N GLY A 191 -12.59 12.43 -11.01
CA GLY A 191 -12.40 13.85 -11.27
C GLY A 191 -12.16 14.72 -10.04
N THR A 192 -12.20 16.03 -10.25
CA THR A 192 -11.74 17.03 -9.28
C THR A 192 -12.64 17.11 -8.03
N PRO A 193 -12.07 17.16 -6.80
CA PRO A 193 -12.83 17.23 -5.56
C PRO A 193 -13.74 18.45 -5.50
N SER A 194 -14.95 18.26 -4.98
CA SER A 194 -15.94 19.34 -4.86
C SER A 194 -15.53 20.38 -3.80
N ALA A 195 -16.16 21.56 -3.81
CA ALA A 195 -15.92 22.55 -2.77
C ALA A 195 -16.36 22.04 -1.38
N GLU A 196 -17.51 21.36 -1.30
CA GLU A 196 -18.02 20.72 -0.08
C GLU A 196 -17.04 19.68 0.47
N GLU A 197 -16.50 18.85 -0.42
CA GLU A 197 -15.51 17.84 -0.04
C GLU A 197 -14.25 18.49 0.54
N ARG A 198 -13.69 19.51 -0.11
CA ARG A 198 -12.50 20.20 0.39
C ARG A 198 -12.75 20.88 1.73
N GLU A 199 -13.91 21.54 1.90
CA GLU A 199 -14.29 22.11 3.18
C GLU A 199 -14.39 21.03 4.28
N THR A 200 -14.98 19.88 3.95
CA THR A 200 -15.09 18.74 4.87
C THR A 200 -13.73 18.13 5.21
N ALA A 201 -12.86 17.95 4.21
CA ALA A 201 -11.50 17.46 4.35
C ALA A 201 -10.65 18.40 5.23
N VAL A 202 -10.80 19.72 5.05
CA VAL A 202 -10.11 20.71 5.89
C VAL A 202 -10.60 20.62 7.33
N ALA A 203 -11.91 20.53 7.56
CA ALA A 203 -12.46 20.38 8.90
C ALA A 203 -11.96 19.08 9.57
N ASP A 204 -11.92 17.97 8.83
CA ASP A 204 -11.40 16.68 9.28
C ASP A 204 -9.92 16.76 9.68
N ALA A 205 -9.06 17.27 8.79
CA ALA A 205 -7.63 17.43 9.05
C ALA A 205 -7.36 18.37 10.25
N GLU A 206 -8.12 19.46 10.40
CA GLU A 206 -8.04 20.34 11.58
C GLU A 206 -8.44 19.61 12.86
N CYS A 207 -9.53 18.85 12.83
CA CYS A 207 -9.97 18.09 14.00
C CYS A 207 -9.00 16.96 14.36
N LYS A 208 -8.37 16.32 13.38
CA LYS A 208 -7.31 15.34 13.61
C LYS A 208 -6.06 15.96 14.24
N ALA A 209 -5.68 17.16 13.80
CA ALA A 209 -4.58 17.90 14.41
C ALA A 209 -4.89 18.27 15.86
N ASP A 210 -6.10 18.79 16.13
CA ASP A 210 -6.55 19.21 17.46
C ASP A 210 -6.60 18.04 18.47
N THR A 211 -6.89 16.83 18.01
CA THR A 211 -6.97 15.62 18.86
C THR A 211 -5.68 14.79 18.88
N SER A 212 -4.60 15.26 18.24
CA SER A 212 -3.36 14.49 18.08
C SER A 212 -3.59 13.12 17.43
N PHE A 213 -4.58 13.04 16.55
CA PHE A 213 -5.13 11.79 16.01
C PHE A 213 -4.06 10.87 15.43
N ALA A 214 -3.22 11.41 14.55
CA ALA A 214 -2.22 10.62 13.87
C ALA A 214 -1.20 10.01 14.84
N THR A 215 -0.72 10.78 15.82
CA THR A 215 0.26 10.27 16.79
C THR A 215 -0.35 9.17 17.68
N THR A 216 -1.56 9.41 18.18
CA THR A 216 -2.26 8.47 19.07
C THR A 216 -2.62 7.18 18.34
N LEU A 217 -3.26 7.28 17.16
CA LEU A 217 -3.72 6.10 16.43
C LEU A 217 -2.55 5.25 15.91
N THR A 218 -1.51 5.87 15.35
CA THR A 218 -0.27 5.17 14.98
C THR A 218 0.35 4.44 16.17
N GLY A 219 0.36 5.06 17.36
CA GLY A 219 0.87 4.42 18.58
C GLY A 219 0.07 3.16 18.96
N VAL A 220 -1.26 3.23 18.86
CA VAL A 220 -2.15 2.08 19.11
C VAL A 220 -1.93 1.00 18.05
N ILE A 221 -1.90 1.35 16.76
CA ILE A 221 -1.66 0.41 15.66
C ILE A 221 -0.33 -0.31 15.86
N ASN A 222 0.77 0.43 16.07
CA ASN A 222 2.10 -0.15 16.28
C ASN A 222 2.15 -1.10 17.48
N ARG A 223 1.40 -0.84 18.55
CA ARG A 223 1.31 -1.75 19.70
C ARG A 223 0.72 -3.11 19.29
N TYR A 224 -0.35 -3.10 18.49
CA TYR A 224 -0.97 -4.33 18.00
C TYR A 224 -0.17 -5.02 16.90
N GLU A 225 0.45 -4.27 15.98
CA GLU A 225 1.35 -4.84 14.98
C GLU A 225 2.57 -5.49 15.63
N THR A 226 3.18 -4.85 16.64
CA THR A 226 4.29 -5.45 17.41
C THR A 226 3.87 -6.75 18.10
N GLN A 227 2.68 -6.77 18.68
CA GLN A 227 2.13 -7.98 19.31
C GLN A 227 1.90 -9.07 18.26
N ALA A 228 1.32 -8.73 17.10
CA ALA A 228 1.07 -9.67 16.02
C ALA A 228 2.36 -10.25 15.43
N VAL A 229 3.40 -9.43 15.25
CA VAL A 229 4.74 -9.89 14.87
C VAL A 229 5.27 -10.90 15.91
N THR A 230 5.17 -10.56 17.19
CA THR A 230 5.65 -11.42 18.29
C THR A 230 4.91 -12.77 18.31
N ASP A 231 3.58 -12.74 18.17
CA ASP A 231 2.74 -13.94 18.20
C ASP A 231 2.92 -14.82 16.95
N ASN A 232 3.35 -14.22 15.83
CA ASN A 232 3.57 -14.90 14.55
C ASN A 232 5.06 -14.95 14.16
N GLN A 233 5.98 -14.88 15.13
CA GLN A 233 7.42 -14.73 14.87
C GLN A 233 7.97 -15.79 13.89
N ALA A 234 7.53 -17.05 14.00
CA ALA A 234 7.98 -18.11 13.10
C ALA A 234 7.57 -17.87 11.64
N THR A 235 6.36 -17.35 11.42
CA THR A 235 5.89 -16.93 10.08
C THR A 235 6.71 -15.75 9.57
N MET A 236 6.93 -14.74 10.41
CA MET A 236 7.72 -13.56 10.04
C MET A 236 9.18 -13.93 9.68
N ASP A 237 9.82 -14.79 10.47
CA ASP A 237 11.18 -15.29 10.19
C ASP A 237 11.24 -16.10 8.89
N THR A 238 10.19 -16.87 8.60
CA THR A 238 10.06 -17.65 7.36
C THR A 238 9.93 -16.72 6.16
N ILE A 239 9.09 -15.69 6.25
CA ILE A 239 8.96 -14.64 5.22
C ILE A 239 10.32 -13.97 4.99
N LYS A 240 11.00 -13.54 6.05
CA LYS A 240 12.30 -12.87 5.89
C LYS A 240 13.33 -13.73 5.17
N ARG A 241 13.39 -15.02 5.53
CA ARG A 241 14.28 -15.99 4.88
C ARG A 241 13.93 -16.19 3.40
N LEU A 242 12.66 -16.44 3.08
CA LEU A 242 12.21 -16.68 1.71
C LEU A 242 12.38 -15.44 0.84
N SER A 243 12.06 -14.25 1.36
CA SER A 243 12.31 -12.95 0.69
C SER A 243 13.79 -12.80 0.32
N SER A 244 14.69 -13.13 1.24
CA SER A 244 16.13 -13.04 1.00
C SER A 244 16.58 -14.00 -0.10
N GLN A 245 16.02 -15.22 -0.14
CA GLN A 245 16.31 -16.20 -1.19
C GLN A 245 15.79 -15.76 -2.56
N ILE A 246 14.61 -15.12 -2.60
CA ILE A 246 14.05 -14.53 -3.82
C ILE A 246 14.96 -13.43 -4.34
N TYR A 247 15.42 -12.54 -3.46
CA TYR A 247 16.37 -11.48 -3.81
C TYR A 247 17.70 -12.04 -4.34
N GLU A 248 18.28 -13.04 -3.67
CA GLU A 248 19.52 -13.70 -4.14
C GLU A 248 19.35 -14.30 -5.55
N ARG A 249 18.24 -14.99 -5.82
CA ARG A 249 17.94 -15.52 -7.17
C ARG A 249 17.75 -14.41 -8.20
N ALA A 250 17.11 -13.30 -7.83
CA ALA A 250 16.96 -12.17 -8.72
C ALA A 250 18.34 -11.60 -9.13
N GLN A 251 19.27 -11.49 -8.19
CA GLN A 251 20.65 -11.08 -8.49
C GLN A 251 21.34 -12.06 -9.44
N GLU A 252 21.17 -13.37 -9.25
CA GLU A 252 21.72 -14.39 -10.15
C GLU A 252 21.17 -14.26 -11.58
N VAL A 253 19.87 -14.02 -11.73
CA VAL A 253 19.21 -13.81 -13.04
C VAL A 253 19.76 -12.57 -13.76
N LEU A 254 20.01 -11.49 -13.01
CA LEU A 254 20.57 -10.24 -13.55
C LEU A 254 22.10 -10.31 -13.75
N GLY A 255 22.76 -11.34 -13.23
CA GLY A 255 24.21 -11.51 -13.28
C GLY A 255 24.99 -10.49 -12.45
N SER A 256 24.39 -10.01 -11.35
CA SER A 256 24.92 -8.99 -10.44
C SER A 256 25.42 -9.56 -9.13
#